data_AF-A0A1X7SE50-F1
#
_entry.id   AF-A0A1X7SE50-F1
#
_cell.length_a   1.000
_cell.length_b   1.000
_cell.length_c   1.000
_cell.angle_alpha   90.00
_cell.angle_beta   90.00
_cell.angle_gamma   90.00
#
_symmetry.space_group_name_H-M   'P 1'
#
loop_
_entity.id
_entity.type
_entity.pdbx_description
1 polymer ?
#
loop_
_entity_poly.entity_id
_entity_poly.type
_entity_poly.pdbx_seq_one_letter_code
_entity_poly.pdbx_strand_id
1 'polypeptide(L)'
;MPFLQIVAVESVHLLELLMSHKQKIKKICHHQRPKLGSPTTELTVPKGSTNVPGDGNCLFNALSHAITGSYIQQNFIRSAIIRHMPTMENRLRSWLTPYNSVKEYIAREGMDKNYTWAGDIEMLTMADLLNVYIYSYNEEGNAW
;
A
#
# COMPACT_ATOMS: atom_id res chain seq x y z
N MET A 1 -5.49 18.47 -4.63
CA MET A 1 -4.02 18.56 -4.50
C MET A 1 -3.47 17.23 -4.99
N PRO A 2 -2.77 17.14 -6.13
CA PRO A 2 -2.24 15.87 -6.59
C PRO A 2 -0.99 15.57 -5.78
N PHE A 3 -1.10 14.74 -4.75
CA PHE A 3 0.07 14.26 -4.01
C PHE A 3 0.78 13.20 -4.86
N LEU A 4 2.03 13.50 -5.23
CA LEU A 4 2.95 12.58 -5.86
C LEU A 4 3.38 11.54 -4.82
N GLN A 5 2.58 10.49 -4.61
CA GLN A 5 2.96 9.38 -3.76
C GLN A 5 3.98 8.51 -4.49
N ILE A 6 5.28 8.73 -4.24
CA ILE A 6 6.32 7.79 -4.64
C ILE A 6 6.21 6.58 -3.71
N VAL A 7 5.69 5.46 -4.22
CA VAL A 7 5.64 4.20 -3.49
C VAL A 7 6.89 3.40 -3.79
N ALA A 8 7.79 3.29 -2.80
CA ALA A 8 8.90 2.35 -2.86
C ALA A 8 8.51 1.06 -2.11
N VAL A 9 8.65 -0.09 -2.78
CA VAL A 9 8.38 -1.42 -2.22
C VAL A 9 9.71 -2.17 -2.05
N GLU A 10 10.19 -2.32 -0.83
CA GLU A 10 11.40 -3.10 -0.54
C GLU A 10 11.06 -4.58 -0.25
N SER A 11 10.79 -5.34 -1.31
CA SER A 11 11.10 -6.79 -1.42
C SER A 11 10.47 -7.38 -2.68
N VAL A 12 11.30 -7.64 -3.69
CA VAL A 12 10.91 -8.17 -5.00
C VAL A 12 10.61 -9.69 -4.95
N HIS A 13 10.91 -10.37 -3.85
CA HIS A 13 10.88 -11.85 -3.77
C HIS A 13 9.49 -12.47 -3.51
N LEU A 14 8.46 -11.67 -3.19
CA LEU A 14 7.08 -12.14 -2.98
C LEU A 14 6.18 -11.97 -4.22
N LEU A 15 6.66 -11.26 -5.26
CA LEU A 15 5.92 -11.01 -6.50
C LEU A 15 5.74 -12.28 -7.34
N GLU A 16 6.72 -13.19 -7.35
CA GLU A 16 6.57 -14.48 -8.03
C GLU A 16 5.54 -15.41 -7.36
N LEU A 17 5.28 -15.20 -6.05
CA LEU A 17 4.37 -16.05 -5.27
C LEU A 17 2.89 -15.72 -5.42
N LEU A 18 2.55 -14.47 -5.76
CA LEU A 18 1.18 -14.11 -6.12
C LEU A 18 0.81 -14.58 -7.54
N MET A 19 1.81 -14.81 -8.40
CA MET A 19 1.61 -15.23 -9.80
C MET A 19 1.82 -16.73 -10.04
N SER A 20 2.34 -17.50 -9.07
CA SER A 20 2.66 -18.92 -9.25
C SER A 20 1.96 -19.82 -8.23
N HIS A 21 1.08 -20.70 -8.74
CA HIS A 21 0.49 -21.79 -7.99
C HIS A 21 1.61 -22.78 -7.60
N LYS A 22 1.87 -22.91 -6.29
CA LYS A 22 2.86 -23.78 -5.64
C LYS A 22 4.29 -23.25 -5.64
N GLN A 23 4.80 -22.87 -4.46
CA GLN A 23 5.93 -23.56 -3.85
C GLN A 23 6.09 -23.14 -2.36
N LYS A 24 6.48 -24.12 -1.56
CA LYS A 24 6.71 -24.11 -0.11
C LYS A 24 7.84 -23.12 0.26
N ILE A 25 7.58 -22.08 1.06
CA ILE A 25 8.62 -21.14 1.50
C ILE A 25 9.20 -21.55 2.86
N LYS A 26 10.53 -21.73 2.88
CA LYS A 26 11.38 -21.74 4.07
C LYS A 26 11.40 -20.36 4.73
N LYS A 27 11.07 -20.30 6.02
CA LYS A 27 11.33 -19.17 6.93
C LYS A 27 12.77 -18.69 6.78
N ILE A 28 12.96 -17.42 6.41
CA ILE A 28 14.25 -16.73 6.55
C ILE A 28 14.01 -15.29 7.05
N CYS A 29 14.74 -14.96 8.12
CA CYS A 29 14.98 -13.67 8.78
C CYS A 29 13.81 -12.93 9.46
N HIS A 30 13.72 -13.13 10.78
CA HIS A 30 13.01 -12.26 11.72
C HIS A 30 13.69 -10.88 11.81
N HIS A 31 13.48 -10.01 10.83
CA HIS A 31 13.59 -8.57 11.11
C HIS A 31 12.31 -8.16 11.85
N GLN A 32 12.47 -7.68 13.08
CA GLN A 32 11.34 -7.19 13.87
C GLN A 32 10.62 -6.12 13.06
N ARG A 33 9.33 -6.35 12.75
CA ARG A 33 8.49 -5.32 12.12
C ARG A 33 8.44 -4.13 13.08
N PRO A 34 8.84 -2.91 12.66
CA PRO A 34 8.58 -1.71 13.42
C PRO A 34 7.09 -1.63 13.77
N LYS A 35 6.76 -1.03 14.91
CA LYS A 35 5.38 -0.72 15.23
C LYS A 35 4.79 0.14 14.11
N LEU A 36 3.58 -0.20 13.68
CA LEU A 36 2.78 0.54 12.69
C LEU A 36 2.85 2.05 13.01
N GLY A 37 3.47 2.84 12.15
CA GLY A 37 3.61 4.30 12.34
C GLY A 37 4.81 4.79 13.14
N SER A 38 5.88 3.99 13.37
CA SER A 38 7.11 4.49 14.01
C SER A 38 8.14 4.97 12.96
N PRO A 39 8.54 6.26 12.96
CA PRO A 39 9.59 6.77 12.09
C PRO A 39 10.95 6.50 12.74
N THR A 40 11.47 5.27 12.63
CA THR A 40 12.83 4.97 13.12
C THR A 40 13.86 4.84 12.00
N THR A 41 13.42 4.98 10.75
CA THR A 41 14.30 4.95 9.57
C THR A 41 14.19 6.30 8.88
N GLU A 42 15.27 7.08 8.87
CA GLU A 42 15.39 8.23 7.99
C GLU A 42 15.28 7.73 6.55
N LEU A 43 14.29 8.24 5.82
CA LEU A 43 14.19 7.97 4.39
C LEU A 43 15.26 8.81 3.69
N THR A 44 15.96 8.18 2.75
CA THR A 44 16.89 8.88 1.87
C THR A 44 16.16 9.34 0.61
N VAL A 45 16.85 10.09 -0.23
CA VAL A 45 16.28 10.59 -1.48
C VAL A 45 15.73 9.47 -2.37
N PRO A 46 14.53 9.62 -2.94
CA PRO A 46 14.02 8.67 -3.93
C PRO A 46 14.99 8.54 -5.10
N LYS A 47 15.24 7.31 -5.53
CA LYS A 47 16.11 7.03 -6.69
C LYS A 47 15.48 7.47 -8.02
N GLY A 48 14.19 7.78 -8.02
CA GLY A 48 13.45 8.25 -9.19
C GLY A 48 11.95 8.30 -8.91
N SER A 49 11.20 8.85 -9.87
CA SER A 49 9.75 8.96 -9.84
C SER A 49 9.16 8.59 -11.19
N THR A 50 8.03 7.90 -11.20
CA THR A 50 7.25 7.64 -12.42
C THR A 50 5.88 8.28 -12.28
N ASN A 51 5.46 9.00 -13.31
CA ASN A 51 4.13 9.60 -13.36
C ASN A 51 3.06 8.52 -13.58
N VAL A 52 2.01 8.57 -12.78
CA VAL A 52 0.82 7.74 -12.91
C VAL A 52 -0.42 8.62 -13.12
N PRO A 53 -1.50 8.11 -13.73
CA PRO A 53 -2.73 8.87 -13.90
C PRO A 53 -3.32 9.37 -12.57
N GLY A 54 -3.71 10.65 -12.53
CA GLY A 54 -4.34 11.31 -11.38
C GLY A 54 -5.88 11.25 -11.41
N ASP A 55 -6.44 10.10 -11.76
CA ASP A 55 -7.88 9.86 -11.94
C ASP A 55 -8.61 9.46 -10.65
N GLY A 56 -7.94 9.54 -9.50
CA GLY A 56 -8.43 9.02 -8.23
C GLY A 56 -8.08 7.54 -7.98
N ASN A 57 -7.45 6.87 -8.93
CA ASN A 57 -6.79 5.57 -8.70
C ASN A 57 -5.29 5.71 -8.47
N CYS A 58 -4.76 6.91 -8.24
CA CYS A 58 -3.31 7.18 -8.22
C CYS A 58 -2.51 6.22 -7.32
N LEU A 59 -2.95 5.94 -6.08
CA LEU A 59 -2.29 4.97 -5.21
C LEU A 59 -2.28 3.56 -5.82
N PHE A 60 -3.41 3.11 -6.35
CA PHE A 60 -3.54 1.79 -6.97
C PHE A 60 -2.74 1.69 -8.27
N ASN A 61 -2.67 2.77 -9.06
CA ASN A 61 -1.83 2.88 -10.24
C ASN A 61 -0.34 2.83 -9.87
N ALA A 62 0.07 3.54 -8.81
CA ALA A 62 1.43 3.53 -8.30
C ALA A 62 1.84 2.14 -7.79
N LEU A 63 0.97 1.49 -7.00
CA LEU A 63 1.18 0.11 -6.53
C LEU A 63 1.24 -0.87 -7.69
N SER A 64 0.31 -0.79 -8.64
CA SER A 64 0.31 -1.63 -9.84
C SER A 64 1.63 -1.45 -10.61
N HIS A 65 2.05 -0.21 -10.85
CA HIS A 65 3.30 0.07 -11.55
C HIS A 65 4.53 -0.41 -10.79
N ALA A 66 4.59 -0.23 -9.48
CA ALA A 66 5.70 -0.72 -8.64
C ALA A 66 5.82 -2.24 -8.65
N ILE A 67 4.69 -2.95 -8.79
CA ILE A 67 4.60 -4.42 -8.74
C ILE A 67 4.83 -5.04 -10.12
N THR A 68 4.24 -4.46 -11.17
CA THR A 68 4.16 -5.09 -12.50
C THR A 68 4.83 -4.29 -13.62
N GLY A 69 5.25 -3.05 -13.34
CA GLY A 69 5.71 -2.10 -14.37
C GLY A 69 4.58 -1.47 -15.20
N SER A 70 3.31 -1.71 -14.87
CA SER A 70 2.15 -1.10 -15.56
C SER A 70 1.04 -0.71 -14.58
N TYR A 71 0.17 0.23 -14.93
CA TYR A 71 -0.98 0.62 -14.08
C TYR A 71 -2.28 -0.16 -14.39
N ILE A 72 -2.23 -1.16 -15.27
CA ILE A 72 -3.43 -1.89 -15.75
C ILE A 72 -4.09 -2.70 -14.63
N GLN A 73 -3.32 -3.15 -13.62
CA GLN A 73 -3.82 -4.02 -12.55
C GLN A 73 -4.43 -3.23 -11.36
N GLN A 74 -4.66 -1.93 -11.48
CA GLN A 74 -5.17 -1.09 -10.39
C GLN A 74 -6.45 -1.64 -9.72
N ASN A 75 -7.42 -2.16 -10.51
CA ASN A 75 -8.66 -2.72 -9.96
C ASN A 75 -8.42 -4.01 -9.19
N PHE A 76 -7.46 -4.82 -9.65
CA PHE A 76 -7.05 -6.04 -8.96
C PHE A 76 -6.38 -5.71 -7.62
N ILE A 77 -5.46 -4.72 -7.62
CA ILE A 77 -4.81 -4.24 -6.39
C ILE A 77 -5.85 -3.70 -5.41
N ARG A 78 -6.79 -2.85 -5.85
CA ARG A 78 -7.90 -2.36 -5.01
C ARG A 78 -8.68 -3.52 -4.40
N SER A 79 -9.09 -4.48 -5.21
CA SER A 79 -9.86 -5.65 -4.75
C SER A 79 -9.09 -6.48 -3.72
N ALA A 80 -7.78 -6.67 -3.93
CA ALA A 80 -6.92 -7.40 -3.00
C ALA A 80 -6.81 -6.69 -1.64
N ILE A 81 -6.62 -5.37 -1.65
CA ILE A 81 -6.59 -4.53 -0.46
C ILE A 81 -7.92 -4.61 0.29
N ILE A 82 -9.06 -4.36 -0.38
CA ILE A 82 -10.39 -4.42 0.23
C ILE A 82 -10.69 -5.78 0.85
N ARG A 83 -10.28 -6.87 0.19
CA ARG A 83 -10.47 -8.24 0.71
C ARG A 83 -9.60 -8.51 1.93
N HIS A 84 -8.40 -7.94 2.01
CA HIS A 84 -7.46 -8.18 3.10
C HIS A 84 -7.71 -7.29 4.32
N MET A 85 -8.22 -6.07 4.11
CA MET A 85 -8.44 -5.06 5.15
C MET A 85 -9.17 -5.58 6.42
N PRO A 86 -10.26 -6.38 6.33
CA PRO A 86 -10.93 -6.91 7.52
C PRO A 86 -10.05 -7.84 8.38
N THR A 87 -9.06 -8.51 7.79
CA THR A 87 -8.18 -9.44 8.52
C THR A 87 -7.23 -8.74 9.49
N MET A 88 -7.07 -7.42 9.34
CA MET A 88 -6.21 -6.59 10.16
C MET A 88 -6.94 -5.45 10.86
N GLU A 89 -8.27 -5.50 10.96
CA GLU A 89 -9.10 -4.43 11.54
C GLU A 89 -8.57 -3.97 12.92
N ASN A 90 -8.16 -4.92 13.77
CA ASN A 90 -7.56 -4.60 15.08
C ASN A 90 -6.28 -3.75 14.97
N ARG A 91 -5.45 -3.98 13.95
CA ARG A 91 -4.24 -3.18 13.70
C ARG A 91 -4.57 -1.81 13.11
N LEU A 92 -5.67 -1.69 12.37
CA LEU A 92 -6.13 -0.44 11.77
C LEU A 92 -6.99 0.41 12.71
N ARG A 93 -7.32 -0.06 13.91
CA ARG A 93 -8.31 0.58 14.79
C ARG A 93 -8.06 2.08 15.03
N SER A 94 -6.81 2.49 15.23
CA SER A 94 -6.47 3.91 15.41
C SER A 94 -6.70 4.76 14.16
N TRP A 95 -6.54 4.16 12.98
CA TRP A 95 -6.69 4.81 11.67
C TRP A 95 -8.14 4.85 11.20
N LEU A 96 -8.98 3.94 11.70
CA LEU A 96 -10.39 3.85 11.35
C LEU A 96 -11.29 4.87 12.06
N THR A 97 -10.77 5.82 12.86
CA THR A 97 -11.64 6.84 13.50
C THR A 97 -12.11 7.84 12.44
N PRO A 98 -13.42 8.15 12.29
CA PRO A 98 -14.54 7.90 13.22
C PRO A 98 -15.37 6.63 12.95
N TYR A 99 -14.97 5.76 12.04
CA TYR A 99 -15.67 4.52 11.70
C TYR A 99 -15.60 3.46 12.82
N ASN A 100 -16.67 2.68 12.96
CA ASN A 100 -16.76 1.62 13.96
C ASN A 100 -16.15 0.30 13.48
N SER A 101 -16.04 0.10 12.16
CA SER A 101 -15.46 -1.12 11.57
C SER A 101 -14.87 -0.86 10.19
N VAL A 102 -14.06 -1.80 9.67
CA VAL A 102 -13.59 -1.77 8.28
C VAL A 102 -14.77 -1.78 7.31
N LYS A 103 -15.82 -2.55 7.61
CA LYS A 103 -17.03 -2.60 6.78
C LYS A 103 -17.71 -1.25 6.67
N GLU A 104 -17.82 -0.51 7.78
CA GLU A 104 -18.39 0.84 7.78
C GLU A 104 -17.52 1.80 6.97
N TYR A 105 -16.19 1.76 7.17
CA TYR A 105 -15.25 2.56 6.41
C TYR A 105 -15.39 2.34 4.89
N ILE A 106 -15.33 1.07 4.45
CA ILE A 106 -15.47 0.73 3.02
C ILE A 106 -16.79 1.27 2.46
N ALA A 107 -17.90 1.08 3.18
CA ALA A 107 -19.22 1.51 2.71
C ALA A 107 -19.37 3.03 2.65
N ARG A 108 -18.83 3.76 3.63
CA ARG A 108 -18.98 5.22 3.73
C ARG A 108 -18.03 5.96 2.79
N GLU A 109 -16.78 5.52 2.68
CA GLU A 109 -15.82 6.10 1.76
C GLU A 109 -16.00 5.59 0.32
N GLY A 110 -16.72 4.48 0.13
CA GLY A 110 -16.86 3.84 -1.17
C GLY A 110 -15.53 3.28 -1.67
N MET A 111 -14.72 2.72 -0.79
CA MET A 111 -13.35 2.28 -1.10
C MET A 111 -13.30 1.11 -2.09
N ASP A 112 -14.41 0.38 -2.22
CA ASP A 112 -14.65 -0.65 -3.23
C ASP A 112 -14.97 -0.09 -4.63
N LYS A 113 -15.28 1.20 -4.74
CA LYS A 113 -15.65 1.86 -5.99
C LYS A 113 -14.41 2.33 -6.74
N ASN A 114 -14.46 2.23 -8.06
CA ASN A 114 -13.42 2.78 -8.95
C ASN A 114 -13.35 4.31 -8.79
N TYR A 115 -12.15 4.87 -8.95
CA TYR A 115 -11.85 6.31 -8.81
C TYR A 115 -11.98 6.90 -7.40
N THR A 116 -12.28 6.08 -6.38
CA THR A 116 -12.22 6.52 -4.98
C THR A 116 -10.77 6.65 -4.53
N TRP A 117 -10.43 7.82 -3.98
CA TRP A 117 -9.09 8.11 -3.48
C TRP A 117 -8.75 7.21 -2.31
N ALA A 118 -7.50 6.76 -2.27
CA ALA A 118 -6.97 5.93 -1.20
C ALA A 118 -5.79 6.63 -0.51
N GLY A 119 -5.49 6.20 0.71
CA GLY A 119 -4.46 6.80 1.55
C GLY A 119 -3.80 5.78 2.47
N ASP A 120 -3.53 6.21 3.70
CA ASP A 120 -2.72 5.44 4.66
C ASP A 120 -3.33 4.06 4.99
N ILE A 121 -4.65 3.96 5.13
CA ILE A 121 -5.32 2.69 5.43
C ILE A 121 -5.05 1.65 4.35
N GLU A 122 -5.13 2.04 3.06
CA GLU A 122 -4.86 1.15 1.93
C GLU A 122 -3.37 0.82 1.83
N MET A 123 -2.48 1.79 2.06
CA MET A 123 -1.03 1.56 2.11
C MET A 123 -0.64 0.56 3.20
N LEU A 124 -1.13 0.75 4.43
CA LEU A 124 -0.88 -0.16 5.55
C LEU A 124 -1.44 -1.56 5.27
N THR A 125 -2.62 -1.61 4.65
CA THR A 125 -3.24 -2.88 4.26
C THR A 125 -2.41 -3.61 3.21
N MET A 126 -1.91 -2.89 2.21
CA MET A 126 -1.07 -3.46 1.17
C MET A 126 0.30 -3.91 1.68
N ALA A 127 0.90 -3.13 2.58
CA ALA A 127 2.16 -3.47 3.24
C ALA A 127 2.05 -4.77 4.03
N ASP A 128 0.96 -4.95 4.79
CA ASP A 128 0.73 -6.21 5.51
C ASP A 128 0.35 -7.37 4.59
N LEU A 129 -0.44 -7.11 3.52
CA LEU A 129 -0.78 -8.12 2.51
C LEU A 129 0.46 -8.70 1.81
N LEU A 130 1.36 -7.82 1.38
CA LEU A 130 2.60 -8.22 0.70
C LEU A 130 3.73 -8.58 1.66
N ASN A 131 3.58 -8.33 2.97
CA ASN A 131 4.64 -8.43 3.95
C ASN A 131 5.91 -7.65 3.52
N VAL A 132 5.72 -6.37 3.19
CA VAL A 132 6.77 -5.45 2.73
C VAL A 132 6.67 -4.10 3.45
N TYR A 133 7.70 -3.29 3.32
CA TYR A 133 7.63 -1.87 3.66
C TYR A 133 7.18 -1.06 2.45
N ILE A 134 6.27 -0.13 2.69
CA ILE A 134 5.81 0.85 1.72
C ILE A 134 6.14 2.22 2.30
N TYR A 135 6.92 2.99 1.56
CA TYR A 135 7.28 4.35 1.91
C TYR A 135 6.51 5.33 1.02
N SER A 136 6.05 6.44 1.60
CA SER A 136 5.49 7.58 0.86
C SER A 136 6.40 8.77 1.08
N TYR A 137 6.79 9.41 -0.01
CA TYR A 137 7.58 10.64 0.00
C TYR A 137 6.66 11.81 -0.33
N ASN A 138 6.84 12.94 0.36
CA ASN A 138 6.22 14.22 0.03
C ASN A 138 7.33 15.23 -0.35
N GLU A 139 7.00 16.20 -1.20
CA GLU A 139 7.94 17.24 -1.63
C GLU A 139 8.05 18.41 -0.62
N GLU A 140 7.43 18.29 0.56
CA GLU A 140 7.46 19.35 1.57
C GLU A 140 8.87 19.49 2.18
N GLY A 141 9.63 20.46 1.66
CA GLY A 141 10.88 20.91 2.28
C GLY A 141 12.10 21.06 1.37
N ASN A 142 12.05 20.68 0.09
CA ASN A 142 13.23 20.73 -0.82
C ASN A 142 14.51 20.07 -0.25
N ALA A 143 14.36 19.17 0.72
CA ALA A 143 15.43 18.40 1.31
C ALA A 143 14.90 16.97 1.39
N TRP A 144 15.29 16.18 0.40
CA TRP A 144 15.05 14.75 0.37
C TRP A 144 15.89 14.03 1.43
#